data_AF-A0A167LZU3-F1
#
_entry.id   AF-A0A167LZU3-F1
#
_cell.length_a   1.000
_cell.length_b   1.000
_cell.length_c   1.000
_cell.angle_alpha   90.00
_cell.angle_beta   90.00
_cell.angle_gamma   90.00
#
_symmetry.space_group_name_H-M   'P 1'
#
loop_
_entity.id
_entity.type
_entity.pdbx_description
1 polymer ?
#
loop_
_entity_poly.entity_id
_entity_poly.type
_entity_poly.pdbx_seq_one_letter_code
_entity_poly.pdbx_strand_id
1 'polypeptide(L)'
;MDCTIEPNSEIAGIGIRVSIYVQAILAFLLATLALFKFAVESEMTTLSQQLEGRNIEDVDPTREEIEYLLKSDLPLRKVIKRLQRRYLRDELEGNRDLRQARMSVQLTGVALLVSAVIQAQLYSLDVYHAFIVLNLCWINNITALTLYLTEQFLRRPRENFLLYPLPPRFWTWKGMQAANPFLPTSAYLCGLGCYGFWLFFGLNTFGDEDWNSEACNPLVLYWILGNHISVTARGFRIVGLVIHAVAFTPLLNVIIESFLLCNGARHIRWVFIFSYKLYKKATGRELNVEEHVIAPQYRNVHFLETLTAIAIMYTYVVICFILSTEEMIGANWPLINNDEENEWTFGQSLVMILLIPVIWDLFDKSRDMYYLWKEKKAEDREVEMAVLNLRAERERQKKERSNSVETMNGDVGLGDGRHREKGARAITHSQGSLLVSTVKKI
;
A
#
# COMPACT_ATOMS: atom_id res chain seq x y z
N MET A 1 10.31 11.06 49.59
CA MET A 1 10.53 9.66 49.17
C MET A 1 10.94 9.76 47.74
N ASP A 2 12.17 9.38 47.43
CA ASP A 2 12.71 9.49 46.08
C ASP A 2 12.25 8.27 45.30
N CYS A 3 11.52 8.54 44.22
CA CYS A 3 10.97 7.52 43.32
C CYS A 3 11.92 7.35 42.14
N THR A 4 12.84 6.39 42.25
CA THR A 4 13.78 5.93 41.21
C THR A 4 13.43 4.54 40.63
N ILE A 5 12.89 4.50 39.42
CA ILE A 5 12.62 3.26 38.65
C ILE A 5 13.95 2.58 38.31
N GLU A 6 14.05 1.27 38.60
CA GLU A 6 15.20 0.45 38.26
C GLU A 6 15.22 0.17 36.74
N PRO A 7 16.33 0.43 36.03
CA PRO A 7 16.40 0.31 34.58
C PRO A 7 16.30 -1.14 34.11
N ASN A 8 15.53 -1.39 33.03
CA ASN A 8 15.36 -2.73 32.45
C ASN A 8 15.70 -2.72 30.95
N SER A 9 17.00 -2.71 30.66
CA SER A 9 17.52 -2.69 29.29
C SER A 9 17.17 -3.96 28.50
N GLU A 10 16.84 -5.08 29.15
CA GLU A 10 16.48 -6.33 28.47
C GLU A 10 15.12 -6.31 27.78
N ILE A 11 14.22 -5.38 28.14
CA ILE A 11 12.87 -5.34 27.56
C ILE A 11 12.51 -3.99 26.93
N ALA A 12 13.02 -2.90 27.50
CA ALA A 12 12.75 -1.54 27.05
C ALA A 12 14.00 -0.80 26.55
N GLY A 13 15.16 -1.46 26.63
CA GLY A 13 16.42 -0.86 26.25
C GLY A 13 16.45 -0.43 24.78
N ILE A 14 17.36 0.50 24.50
CA ILE A 14 17.44 1.20 23.22
C ILE A 14 17.55 0.24 22.02
N GLY A 15 18.28 -0.86 22.15
CA GLY A 15 18.44 -1.80 21.04
C GLY A 15 17.16 -2.54 20.65
N ILE A 16 16.27 -2.86 21.60
CA ILE A 16 14.97 -3.48 21.30
C ILE A 16 14.09 -2.48 20.57
N ARG A 17 14.01 -1.23 21.08
CA ARG A 17 13.22 -0.16 20.47
C ARG A 17 13.67 0.11 19.03
N VAL A 18 14.97 0.35 18.84
CA VAL A 18 15.57 0.58 17.51
C VAL A 18 15.32 -0.59 16.58
N SER A 19 15.49 -1.84 17.06
CA SER A 19 15.26 -3.02 16.23
C SER A 19 13.81 -3.10 15.74
N ILE A 20 12.83 -2.88 16.62
CA ILE A 20 11.40 -2.90 16.25
C ILE A 20 11.07 -1.75 15.30
N TYR A 21 11.64 -0.55 15.51
CA TYR A 21 11.44 0.59 14.60
C TYR A 21 12.00 0.29 13.20
N VAL A 22 13.23 -0.22 13.12
CA VAL A 22 13.86 -0.62 11.86
C VAL A 22 13.07 -1.74 11.20
N GLN A 23 12.64 -2.76 11.95
CA GLN A 23 11.80 -3.84 11.46
C GLN A 23 10.48 -3.33 10.87
N ALA A 24 9.82 -2.38 11.53
CA ALA A 24 8.59 -1.75 11.04
C ALA A 24 8.82 -0.96 9.74
N ILE A 25 9.95 -0.26 9.61
CA ILE A 25 10.32 0.46 8.38
C ILE A 25 10.63 -0.52 7.24
N LEU A 26 11.45 -1.55 7.49
CA LEU A 26 11.81 -2.55 6.48
C LEU A 26 10.60 -3.34 5.99
N ALA A 27 9.71 -3.76 6.88
CA ALA A 27 8.46 -4.42 6.53
C ALA A 27 7.58 -3.54 5.63
N PHE A 28 7.53 -2.24 5.90
CA PHE A 28 6.80 -1.30 5.08
C PHE A 28 7.41 -1.09 3.70
N LEU A 29 8.75 -1.02 3.61
CA LEU A 29 9.45 -0.95 2.33
C LEU A 29 9.19 -2.21 1.50
N LEU A 30 9.23 -3.39 2.11
CA LEU A 30 8.88 -4.65 1.44
C LEU A 30 7.44 -4.65 0.92
N ALA A 31 6.47 -4.20 1.73
CA ALA A 31 5.09 -4.03 1.29
C ALA A 31 5.00 -3.10 0.07
N THR A 32 5.63 -1.93 0.17
CA THR A 32 5.63 -0.91 -0.89
C THR A 32 6.23 -1.44 -2.19
N LEU A 33 7.35 -2.17 -2.12
CA LEU A 33 7.97 -2.78 -3.30
C LEU A 33 7.08 -3.86 -3.93
N ALA A 34 6.48 -4.74 -3.12
CA ALA A 34 5.58 -5.78 -3.63
C ALA A 34 4.37 -5.17 -4.36
N LEU A 35 3.83 -4.08 -3.80
CA LEU A 35 2.71 -3.34 -4.37
C LEU A 35 3.09 -2.57 -5.63
N PHE A 36 4.27 -1.95 -5.64
CA PHE A 36 4.82 -1.29 -6.82
C PHE A 36 5.06 -2.30 -7.95
N LYS A 37 5.62 -3.48 -7.64
CA LYS A 37 5.79 -4.60 -8.59
C LYS A 37 4.48 -4.92 -9.28
N PHE A 38 3.46 -5.17 -8.46
CA PHE A 38 2.12 -5.53 -8.93
C PHE A 38 1.53 -4.43 -9.82
N ALA A 39 1.68 -3.15 -9.44
CA ALA A 39 1.19 -2.03 -10.24
C ALA A 39 1.84 -2.02 -11.64
N VAL A 40 3.17 -2.15 -11.70
CA VAL A 40 3.95 -2.17 -12.96
C VAL A 40 3.54 -3.34 -13.86
N GLU A 41 3.34 -4.52 -13.28
CA GLU A 41 2.94 -5.74 -14.00
C GLU A 41 1.48 -5.71 -14.47
N SER A 42 0.55 -5.21 -13.64
CA SER A 42 -0.87 -5.14 -13.97
C SER A 42 -1.10 -4.28 -15.23
N GLU A 43 -0.35 -3.19 -15.39
CA GLU A 43 -0.42 -2.33 -16.56
C GLU A 43 -0.04 -3.08 -17.85
N MET A 44 1.01 -3.92 -17.82
CA MET A 44 1.40 -4.74 -18.97
C MET A 44 0.27 -5.64 -19.43
N THR A 45 -0.46 -6.25 -18.47
CA THR A 45 -1.59 -7.11 -18.81
C THR A 45 -2.76 -6.34 -19.41
N THR A 46 -3.06 -5.14 -18.90
CA THR A 46 -4.15 -4.30 -19.44
C THR A 46 -3.85 -3.77 -20.84
N LEU A 47 -2.60 -3.38 -21.13
CA LEU A 47 -2.19 -2.98 -22.47
C LEU A 47 -2.28 -4.15 -23.45
N SER A 48 -1.80 -5.33 -23.05
CA SER A 48 -1.94 -6.55 -23.84
C SER A 48 -3.40 -6.90 -24.11
N GLN A 49 -4.28 -6.80 -23.11
CA GLN A 49 -5.71 -7.06 -23.27
C GLN A 49 -6.43 -5.99 -24.09
N GLN A 50 -6.04 -4.72 -24.00
CA GLN A 50 -6.60 -3.67 -24.86
C GLN A 50 -6.19 -3.85 -26.32
N LEU A 51 -4.97 -4.33 -26.57
CA LEU A 51 -4.50 -4.71 -27.90
C LEU A 51 -5.22 -5.95 -28.45
N GLU A 52 -5.61 -6.90 -27.58
CA GLU A 52 -6.29 -8.14 -27.96
C GLU A 52 -7.82 -8.01 -28.03
N GLY A 53 -8.42 -7.09 -27.25
CA GLY A 53 -9.86 -6.96 -27.03
C GLY A 53 -10.53 -5.73 -27.64
N ARG A 54 -9.78 -4.74 -28.14
CA ARG A 54 -10.35 -3.92 -29.22
C ARG A 54 -10.57 -4.88 -30.37
N ASN A 55 -11.81 -5.00 -30.85
CA ASN A 55 -12.07 -5.60 -32.14
C ASN A 55 -11.06 -5.00 -33.13
N ILE A 56 -10.05 -5.78 -33.47
CA ILE A 56 -9.16 -5.53 -34.61
C ILE A 56 -10.02 -5.43 -35.88
N GLU A 57 -11.30 -5.81 -35.83
CA GLU A 57 -12.30 -5.64 -36.88
C GLU A 57 -12.95 -4.23 -36.94
N ASP A 58 -12.96 -3.42 -35.87
CA ASP A 58 -13.63 -2.09 -35.86
C ASP A 58 -12.70 -0.91 -36.12
N VAL A 59 -11.40 -1.07 -35.89
CA VAL A 59 -10.37 -0.17 -36.42
C VAL A 59 -9.85 -0.87 -37.65
N ASP A 60 -10.54 -0.79 -38.80
CA ASP A 60 -10.18 -1.47 -40.06
C ASP A 60 -8.68 -1.34 -40.34
N PRO A 61 -7.85 -2.29 -39.89
CA PRO A 61 -6.43 -2.25 -40.11
C PRO A 61 -6.36 -2.79 -41.51
N THR A 62 -6.06 -1.91 -42.47
CA THR A 62 -5.82 -2.30 -43.86
C THR A 62 -5.09 -3.64 -43.85
N ARG A 63 -5.62 -4.65 -44.57
CA ARG A 63 -5.15 -6.05 -44.60
C ARG A 63 -3.62 -6.23 -44.56
N GLU A 64 -2.91 -5.24 -45.08
CA GLU A 64 -1.46 -5.04 -45.04
C GLU A 64 -0.83 -4.87 -43.64
N GLU A 65 -1.46 -4.19 -42.68
CA GLU A 65 -1.00 -4.05 -41.29
C GLU A 65 -1.10 -5.36 -40.51
N ILE A 66 -2.18 -6.10 -40.72
CA ILE A 66 -2.35 -7.44 -40.14
C ILE A 66 -1.32 -8.38 -40.76
N GLU A 67 -1.11 -8.34 -42.07
CA GLU A 67 -0.12 -9.17 -42.76
C GLU A 67 1.32 -8.80 -42.38
N TYR A 68 1.61 -7.53 -42.09
CA TYR A 68 2.92 -7.07 -41.62
C TYR A 68 3.18 -7.49 -40.17
N LEU A 69 2.20 -7.38 -39.27
CA LEU A 69 2.31 -7.86 -37.90
C LEU A 69 2.38 -9.39 -37.81
N LEU A 70 1.70 -10.12 -38.71
CA LEU A 70 1.80 -11.58 -38.84
C LEU A 70 3.08 -12.05 -39.55
N LYS A 71 3.67 -11.25 -40.45
CA LYS A 71 4.99 -11.50 -41.07
C LYS A 71 6.15 -11.12 -40.18
N SER A 72 5.94 -10.25 -39.18
CA SER A 72 6.92 -10.03 -38.14
C SER A 72 7.11 -11.36 -37.40
N ASP A 73 8.28 -11.97 -37.56
CA ASP A 73 8.65 -13.30 -37.06
C ASP A 73 8.72 -13.38 -35.51
N LEU A 74 8.16 -12.38 -34.82
CA LEU A 74 8.03 -12.32 -33.38
C LEU A 74 6.86 -13.21 -32.98
N PRO A 75 7.09 -14.35 -32.31
CA PRO A 75 6.02 -15.21 -31.86
C PRO A 75 5.36 -14.57 -30.64
N LEU A 76 4.52 -13.56 -30.86
CA LEU A 76 3.81 -12.78 -29.85
C LEU A 76 3.11 -13.70 -28.84
N ARG A 77 2.54 -14.81 -29.32
CA ARG A 77 1.94 -15.86 -28.48
C ARG A 77 2.93 -16.54 -27.53
N LYS A 78 4.18 -16.75 -27.95
CA LYS A 78 5.26 -17.29 -27.07
C LYS A 78 5.76 -16.23 -26.09
N VAL A 79 5.67 -14.94 -26.42
CA VAL A 79 6.00 -13.83 -25.52
C VAL A 79 4.93 -13.71 -24.45
N ILE A 80 3.65 -13.63 -24.83
CA ILE A 80 2.49 -13.58 -23.91
C ILE A 80 2.50 -14.78 -22.95
N LYS A 81 2.68 -16.01 -23.45
CA LYS A 81 2.77 -17.21 -22.57
C LYS A 81 4.02 -17.23 -21.66
N ARG A 82 5.09 -16.51 -22.02
CA ARG A 82 6.27 -16.36 -21.17
C ARG A 82 6.02 -15.31 -20.09
N LEU A 83 5.43 -14.17 -20.45
CA LEU A 83 5.04 -13.11 -19.53
C LEU A 83 4.02 -13.61 -18.50
N GLN A 84 2.98 -14.31 -18.93
CA GLN A 84 1.97 -14.88 -18.03
C GLN A 84 2.54 -15.90 -17.04
N ARG A 85 3.54 -16.69 -17.47
CA ARG A 85 4.22 -17.66 -16.58
C ARG A 85 5.17 -16.98 -15.60
N ARG A 86 5.84 -15.90 -15.99
CA ARG A 86 6.64 -15.07 -15.07
C ARG A 86 5.73 -14.43 -14.03
N TYR A 87 4.66 -13.78 -14.48
CA TYR A 87 3.66 -13.18 -13.60
C TYR A 87 3.14 -14.14 -12.52
N LEU A 88 2.70 -15.34 -12.92
CA LEU A 88 2.15 -16.30 -11.96
C LEU A 88 3.19 -16.83 -10.97
N ARG A 89 4.46 -16.94 -11.39
CA ARG A 89 5.56 -17.38 -10.51
C ARG A 89 5.91 -16.27 -9.50
N ASP A 90 6.03 -15.06 -9.99
CA ASP A 90 6.40 -13.88 -9.22
C ASP A 90 5.30 -13.52 -8.20
N GLU A 91 4.03 -13.72 -8.55
CA GLU A 91 2.89 -13.57 -7.63
C GLU A 91 2.99 -14.57 -6.45
N LEU A 92 3.38 -15.82 -6.71
CA LEU A 92 3.55 -16.84 -5.66
C LEU A 92 4.73 -16.51 -4.73
N GLU A 93 5.83 -16.01 -5.30
CA GLU A 93 7.04 -15.64 -4.55
C GLU A 93 6.83 -14.39 -3.70
N GLY A 94 6.29 -13.31 -4.27
CA GLY A 94 6.02 -12.08 -3.52
C GLY A 94 5.05 -12.29 -2.35
N ASN A 95 4.04 -13.14 -2.53
CA ASN A 95 3.12 -13.53 -1.45
C ASN A 95 3.81 -14.33 -0.33
N ARG A 96 4.81 -15.16 -0.66
CA ARG A 96 5.57 -15.93 0.32
C ARG A 96 6.44 -15.02 1.17
N ASP A 97 7.07 -14.02 0.55
CA ASP A 97 7.96 -13.09 1.22
C ASP A 97 7.23 -12.18 2.21
N LEU A 98 6.10 -11.61 1.79
CA LEU A 98 5.24 -10.83 2.68
C LEU A 98 4.74 -11.67 3.86
N ARG A 99 4.38 -12.93 3.60
CA ARG A 99 3.96 -13.86 4.65
C ARG A 99 5.12 -14.15 5.62
N GLN A 100 6.33 -14.38 5.13
CA GLN A 100 7.50 -14.64 5.97
C GLN A 100 7.85 -13.41 6.82
N ALA A 101 7.86 -12.21 6.22
CA ALA A 101 8.06 -10.96 6.95
C ALA A 101 6.99 -10.76 8.03
N ARG A 102 5.71 -11.03 7.71
CA ARG A 102 4.61 -10.94 8.67
C ARG A 102 4.78 -11.90 9.84
N MET A 103 5.10 -13.17 9.57
CA MET A 103 5.31 -14.17 10.62
C MET A 103 6.50 -13.81 11.51
N SER A 104 7.57 -13.24 10.94
CA SER A 104 8.72 -12.75 11.69
C SER A 104 8.33 -11.63 12.66
N VAL A 105 7.62 -10.61 12.18
CA VAL A 105 7.10 -9.50 13.02
C VAL A 105 6.20 -10.00 14.15
N GLN A 106 5.32 -10.95 13.84
CA GLN A 106 4.43 -11.53 14.85
C GLN A 106 5.19 -12.35 15.90
N LEU A 107 6.19 -13.12 15.47
CA LEU A 107 7.01 -13.90 16.39
C LEU A 107 7.80 -12.98 17.34
N THR A 108 8.36 -11.88 16.83
CA THR A 108 8.99 -10.84 17.66
C THR A 108 8.00 -10.26 18.68
N GLY A 109 6.79 -9.90 18.24
CA GLY A 109 5.76 -9.39 19.12
C GLY A 109 5.34 -10.40 20.20
N VAL A 110 5.14 -11.66 19.84
CA VAL A 110 4.80 -12.74 20.79
C VAL A 110 5.93 -12.95 21.80
N ALA A 111 7.18 -12.98 21.34
CA ALA A 111 8.33 -13.12 22.23
C ALA A 111 8.40 -11.97 23.23
N LEU A 112 8.24 -10.71 22.77
CA LEU A 112 8.24 -9.54 23.63
C LEU A 112 7.10 -9.58 24.67
N LEU A 113 5.91 -10.00 24.25
CA LEU A 113 4.74 -10.13 25.13
C LEU A 113 4.97 -11.21 26.21
N VAL A 114 5.48 -12.37 25.81
CA VAL A 114 5.80 -13.46 26.74
C VAL A 114 6.88 -13.03 27.73
N SER A 115 7.93 -12.37 27.26
CA SER A 115 8.98 -11.81 28.12
C SER A 115 8.41 -10.82 29.13
N ALA A 116 7.52 -9.91 28.72
CA ALA A 116 6.87 -8.96 29.63
C ALA A 116 6.03 -9.66 30.70
N VAL A 117 5.27 -10.68 30.34
CA VAL A 117 4.48 -11.45 31.31
C VAL A 117 5.39 -12.19 32.30
N ILE A 118 6.47 -12.80 31.83
CA ILE A 118 7.44 -13.49 32.69
C ILE A 118 8.12 -12.49 33.63
N GLN A 119 8.59 -11.36 33.11
CA GLN A 119 9.25 -10.33 33.92
C GLN A 119 8.28 -9.69 34.94
N ALA A 120 7.03 -9.44 34.56
CA ALA A 120 6.02 -8.92 35.48
C ALA A 120 5.71 -9.90 36.63
N GLN A 121 5.88 -11.21 36.42
CA GLN A 121 5.61 -12.23 37.43
C GLN A 121 6.84 -12.60 38.28
N LEU A 122 8.06 -12.49 37.74
CA LEU A 122 9.28 -12.98 38.39
C LEU A 122 10.25 -11.89 38.81
N TYR A 123 10.29 -10.77 38.08
CA TYR A 123 11.30 -9.71 38.20
C TYR A 123 10.65 -8.33 38.29
N SER A 124 9.41 -8.28 38.78
CA SER A 124 8.66 -7.06 39.11
C SER A 124 8.73 -5.92 38.07
N LEU A 125 8.36 -6.23 36.83
CA LEU A 125 8.19 -5.22 35.77
C LEU A 125 7.32 -4.04 36.23
N ASP A 126 7.89 -2.84 36.26
CA ASP A 126 7.14 -1.62 36.59
C ASP A 126 6.22 -1.15 35.46
N VAL A 127 5.35 -0.20 35.81
CA VAL A 127 4.36 0.36 34.89
C VAL A 127 5.00 1.09 33.70
N TYR A 128 6.15 1.75 33.89
CA TYR A 128 6.83 2.49 32.84
C TYR A 128 7.34 1.53 31.76
N HIS A 129 8.10 0.49 32.14
CA HIS A 129 8.58 -0.53 31.20
C HIS A 129 7.42 -1.31 30.57
N ALA A 130 6.36 -1.61 31.35
CA ALA A 130 5.19 -2.29 30.83
C ALA A 130 4.48 -1.51 29.70
N PHE A 131 4.41 -0.18 29.80
CA PHE A 131 3.86 0.68 28.74
C PHE A 131 4.76 0.77 27.51
N ILE A 132 6.09 0.78 27.67
CA ILE A 132 7.02 0.72 26.52
C ILE A 132 6.76 -0.55 25.74
N VAL A 133 6.73 -1.70 26.42
CA VAL A 133 6.44 -2.99 25.79
C VAL A 133 5.08 -3.00 25.12
N LEU A 134 4.06 -2.43 25.77
CA LEU A 134 2.73 -2.32 25.18
C LEU A 134 2.77 -1.56 23.84
N ASN A 135 3.47 -0.43 23.77
CA ASN A 135 3.60 0.36 22.55
C ASN A 135 4.38 -0.36 21.45
N LEU A 136 5.48 -1.03 21.81
CA LEU A 136 6.26 -1.84 20.88
C LEU A 136 5.45 -3.01 20.32
N CYS A 137 4.62 -3.65 21.14
CA CYS A 137 3.69 -4.69 20.70
C CYS A 137 2.63 -4.14 19.74
N TRP A 138 2.11 -2.93 19.99
CA TRP A 138 1.20 -2.24 19.07
C TRP A 138 1.86 -1.93 17.72
N ILE A 139 3.11 -1.46 17.70
CA ILE A 139 3.87 -1.25 16.46
C ILE A 139 3.96 -2.57 15.68
N ASN A 140 4.39 -3.67 16.33
CA ASN A 140 4.45 -4.99 15.70
C ASN A 140 3.08 -5.45 15.17
N ASN A 141 1.99 -5.20 15.90
CA ASN A 141 0.64 -5.55 15.45
C ASN A 141 0.25 -4.78 14.17
N ILE A 142 0.42 -3.45 14.18
CA ILE A 142 0.07 -2.58 13.04
C ILE A 142 0.92 -2.94 11.81
N THR A 143 2.21 -3.24 11.99
CA THR A 143 3.08 -3.72 10.91
C THR A 143 2.62 -5.06 10.36
N ALA A 144 2.34 -6.05 11.22
CA ALA A 144 1.86 -7.35 10.79
C ALA A 144 0.50 -7.28 10.07
N LEU A 145 -0.41 -6.43 10.56
CA LEU A 145 -1.70 -6.18 9.94
C LEU A 145 -1.57 -5.48 8.57
N THR A 146 -0.62 -4.56 8.43
CA THR A 146 -0.38 -3.86 7.15
C THR A 146 0.20 -4.78 6.09
N LEU A 147 1.18 -5.61 6.45
CA LEU A 147 1.68 -6.68 5.58
C LEU A 147 0.57 -7.65 5.18
N TYR A 148 -0.32 -7.97 6.13
CA TYR A 148 -1.46 -8.82 5.88
C TYR A 148 -2.46 -8.21 4.87
N LEU A 149 -2.86 -6.95 5.08
CA LEU A 149 -3.77 -6.24 4.17
C LEU A 149 -3.15 -6.13 2.77
N THR A 150 -1.84 -5.93 2.70
CA THR A 150 -1.07 -5.93 1.45
C THR A 150 -1.12 -7.30 0.76
N GLU A 151 -0.88 -8.39 1.47
CA GLU A 151 -1.02 -9.77 0.97
C GLU A 151 -2.43 -10.05 0.42
N GLN A 152 -3.49 -9.61 1.13
CA GLN A 152 -4.87 -9.78 0.68
C GLN A 152 -5.19 -8.97 -0.57
N PHE A 153 -4.68 -7.75 -0.62
CA PHE A 153 -4.88 -6.87 -1.75
C PHE A 153 -4.21 -7.42 -3.01
N LEU A 154 -2.96 -7.90 -2.89
CA LEU A 154 -2.23 -8.54 -4.00
C LEU A 154 -2.95 -9.79 -4.52
N ARG A 155 -3.54 -10.59 -3.63
CA ARG A 155 -4.31 -11.77 -4.03
C ARG A 155 -5.61 -11.45 -4.75
N ARG A 156 -6.25 -10.34 -4.40
CA ARG A 156 -7.60 -9.98 -4.85
C ARG A 156 -7.72 -8.47 -5.02
N PRO A 157 -7.09 -7.91 -6.06
CA PRO A 157 -7.25 -6.50 -6.40
C PRO A 157 -8.74 -6.24 -6.68
N ARG A 158 -9.37 -5.39 -5.88
CA ARG A 158 -10.77 -4.96 -6.05
C ARG A 158 -10.82 -3.45 -6.01
N GLU A 159 -11.60 -2.84 -6.90
CA GLU A 159 -11.81 -1.38 -6.93
C GLU A 159 -12.32 -0.85 -5.58
N ASN A 160 -13.12 -1.65 -4.86
CA ASN A 160 -13.69 -1.32 -3.55
C ASN A 160 -13.02 -2.08 -2.39
N PHE A 161 -11.73 -2.42 -2.51
CA PHE A 161 -11.02 -3.15 -1.44
C PHE A 161 -11.10 -2.43 -0.09
N LEU A 162 -10.94 -1.10 -0.05
CA LEU A 162 -11.06 -0.33 1.19
C LEU A 162 -12.46 -0.37 1.83
N LEU A 163 -13.51 -0.64 1.05
CA LEU A 163 -14.87 -0.72 1.58
C LEU A 163 -15.16 -2.08 2.21
N TYR A 164 -14.54 -3.13 1.65
CA TYR A 164 -14.72 -4.51 2.07
C TYR A 164 -13.37 -5.25 2.10
N PRO A 165 -12.48 -4.93 3.06
CA PRO A 165 -11.15 -5.54 3.14
C PRO A 165 -11.23 -7.03 3.51
N LEU A 166 -12.33 -7.46 4.11
CA LEU A 166 -12.57 -8.83 4.52
C LEU A 166 -13.34 -9.63 3.45
N PRO A 167 -13.08 -10.94 3.33
CA PRO A 167 -13.79 -11.78 2.38
C PRO A 167 -15.30 -11.85 2.72
N PRO A 168 -16.20 -11.70 1.72
CA PRO A 168 -17.66 -11.58 1.94
C PRO A 168 -18.35 -12.83 2.53
N ARG A 169 -17.59 -13.91 2.75
CA ARG A 169 -18.09 -15.17 3.33
C ARG A 169 -17.32 -15.59 4.57
N PHE A 170 -16.77 -14.64 5.32
CA PHE A 170 -16.01 -14.92 6.55
C PHE A 170 -16.76 -15.88 7.51
N TRP A 171 -18.08 -15.77 7.59
CA TRP A 171 -18.95 -16.62 8.44
C TRP A 171 -19.15 -18.06 7.95
N THR A 172 -18.71 -18.40 6.74
CA THR A 172 -18.81 -19.79 6.24
C THR A 172 -17.56 -20.57 6.61
N TRP A 173 -17.67 -21.89 6.81
CA TRP A 173 -16.50 -22.75 7.09
C TRP A 173 -15.38 -22.61 6.04
N LYS A 174 -15.75 -22.55 4.75
CA LYS A 174 -14.81 -22.28 3.64
C LYS A 174 -14.18 -20.89 3.76
N GLY A 175 -14.91 -19.91 4.28
CA GLY A 175 -14.41 -18.58 4.60
C GLY A 175 -13.43 -18.58 5.77
N MET A 176 -13.69 -19.35 6.83
CA MET A 176 -12.75 -19.54 7.93
C MET A 176 -11.46 -20.23 7.50
N GLN A 177 -11.55 -21.23 6.60
CA GLN A 177 -10.36 -21.85 5.98
C GLN A 177 -9.57 -20.84 5.13
N ALA A 178 -10.27 -20.00 4.36
CA ALA A 178 -9.63 -18.88 3.66
C ALA A 178 -9.08 -17.82 4.63
N ALA A 179 -9.61 -17.78 5.86
CA ALA A 179 -9.18 -16.90 6.93
C ALA A 179 -8.07 -17.50 7.82
N ASN A 180 -7.56 -18.70 7.52
CA ASN A 180 -6.41 -19.30 8.20
C ASN A 180 -5.22 -18.31 8.40
N PRO A 181 -4.84 -17.47 7.41
CA PRO A 181 -3.75 -16.50 7.64
C PRO A 181 -4.07 -15.40 8.67
N PHE A 182 -5.34 -15.16 9.04
CA PHE A 182 -5.72 -14.19 10.07
C PHE A 182 -5.57 -14.74 11.50
N LEU A 183 -5.63 -16.06 11.69
CA LEU A 183 -5.64 -16.65 13.03
C LEU A 183 -4.40 -16.27 13.85
N PRO A 184 -3.16 -16.29 13.30
CA PRO A 184 -1.98 -15.84 14.06
C PRO A 184 -2.05 -14.36 14.46
N THR A 185 -2.50 -13.47 13.55
CA THR A 185 -2.66 -12.05 13.84
C THR A 185 -3.69 -11.81 14.93
N SER A 186 -4.86 -12.44 14.81
CA SER A 186 -5.93 -12.30 15.78
C SER A 186 -5.53 -12.88 17.14
N ALA A 187 -4.84 -14.01 17.17
CA ALA A 187 -4.34 -14.63 18.40
C ALA A 187 -3.29 -13.76 19.09
N TYR A 188 -2.32 -13.22 18.35
CA TYR A 188 -1.34 -12.27 18.86
C TYR A 188 -2.02 -11.04 19.46
N LEU A 189 -2.97 -10.45 18.72
CA LEU A 189 -3.72 -9.28 19.18
C LEU A 189 -4.61 -9.59 20.40
N CYS A 190 -5.14 -10.81 20.53
CA CYS A 190 -5.82 -11.23 21.76
C CYS A 190 -4.84 -11.27 22.92
N GLY A 191 -3.63 -11.80 22.72
CA GLY A 191 -2.57 -11.79 23.74
C GLY A 191 -2.20 -10.36 24.16
N LEU A 192 -2.01 -9.46 23.20
CA LEU A 192 -1.77 -8.04 23.44
C LEU A 192 -2.94 -7.40 24.21
N GLY A 193 -4.17 -7.71 23.83
CA GLY A 193 -5.39 -7.30 24.52
C GLY A 193 -5.45 -7.80 25.96
N CYS A 194 -5.15 -9.09 26.21
CA CYS A 194 -5.07 -9.65 27.56
C CYS A 194 -4.05 -8.90 28.41
N TYR A 195 -2.83 -8.72 27.89
CA TYR A 195 -1.75 -8.07 28.61
C TYR A 195 -2.07 -6.61 28.93
N GLY A 196 -2.54 -5.83 27.95
CA GLY A 196 -2.94 -4.45 28.20
C GLY A 196 -4.14 -4.37 29.13
N PHE A 197 -5.14 -5.24 29.01
CA PHE A 197 -6.27 -5.27 29.94
C PHE A 197 -5.81 -5.56 31.37
N TRP A 198 -4.91 -6.53 31.56
CA TRP A 198 -4.31 -6.82 32.85
C TRP A 198 -3.53 -5.62 33.43
N LEU A 199 -2.67 -4.99 32.62
CA LEU A 199 -1.93 -3.79 33.01
C LEU A 199 -2.87 -2.66 33.44
N PHE A 200 -3.85 -2.30 32.60
CA PHE A 200 -4.81 -1.23 32.89
C PHE A 200 -5.74 -1.55 34.08
N PHE A 201 -6.04 -2.83 34.30
CA PHE A 201 -6.80 -3.27 35.46
C PHE A 201 -5.98 -3.12 36.75
N GLY A 202 -4.68 -3.42 36.69
CA GLY A 202 -3.76 -3.42 37.82
C GLY A 202 -2.98 -2.13 38.09
N LEU A 203 -3.12 -1.06 37.30
CA LEU A 203 -2.22 0.12 37.32
C LEU A 203 -1.79 0.67 38.69
N ASN A 204 -2.68 0.67 39.68
CA ASN A 204 -2.37 1.23 41.00
C ASN A 204 -1.45 0.33 41.83
N THR A 205 -1.44 -0.97 41.54
CA THR A 205 -0.73 -2.01 42.30
C THR A 205 0.18 -2.83 41.37
N PHE A 206 0.45 -2.33 40.16
CA PHE A 206 1.28 -3.03 39.18
C PHE A 206 2.75 -2.69 39.48
N GLY A 207 3.59 -3.72 39.56
CA GLY A 207 4.99 -3.64 40.00
C GLY A 207 5.23 -4.42 41.30
N ASP A 208 6.47 -4.34 41.82
CA ASP A 208 6.87 -5.03 43.06
C ASP A 208 6.10 -4.54 44.30
N GLU A 209 5.96 -5.40 45.30
CA GLU A 209 5.55 -5.01 46.66
C GLU A 209 6.68 -4.26 47.39
N ASP A 210 7.93 -4.56 47.05
CA ASP A 210 9.11 -3.91 47.66
C ASP A 210 9.29 -2.47 47.15
N TRP A 211 8.77 -2.18 45.97
CA TRP A 211 8.69 -0.84 45.39
C TRP A 211 7.41 -0.16 45.88
N ASN A 212 7.46 1.09 46.35
CA ASN A 212 6.27 1.84 46.75
C ASN A 212 5.45 2.28 45.51
N SER A 213 4.90 1.30 44.78
CA SER A 213 4.19 1.44 43.52
C SER A 213 3.01 2.40 43.64
N GLU A 214 2.32 2.44 44.79
CA GLU A 214 1.24 3.39 45.05
C GLU A 214 1.72 4.85 45.03
N ALA A 215 2.92 5.14 45.52
CA ALA A 215 3.50 6.48 45.51
C ALA A 215 4.13 6.84 44.15
N CYS A 216 4.69 5.85 43.46
CA CYS A 216 5.49 6.03 42.25
C CYS A 216 4.69 6.02 40.94
N ASN A 217 3.72 5.12 40.81
CA ASN A 217 2.95 4.98 39.57
C ASN A 217 2.23 6.28 39.15
N PRO A 218 1.70 7.12 40.06
CA PRO A 218 1.12 8.42 39.68
C PRO A 218 2.11 9.40 39.05
N LEU A 219 3.41 9.26 39.33
CA LEU A 219 4.47 10.11 38.77
C LEU A 219 4.81 9.73 37.33
N VAL A 220 4.49 8.50 36.90
CA VAL A 220 4.75 8.05 35.54
C VAL A 220 3.79 8.77 34.58
N LEU A 221 4.38 9.48 33.62
CA LEU A 221 3.66 10.27 32.62
C LEU A 221 3.63 9.53 31.28
N TYR A 222 2.45 9.40 30.69
CA TYR A 222 2.26 8.87 29.34
C TYR A 222 2.02 10.02 28.35
N TRP A 223 2.62 9.96 27.17
CA TRP A 223 2.45 10.98 26.13
C TRP A 223 1.35 10.60 25.13
N ILE A 224 0.34 11.45 24.97
CA ILE A 224 -0.72 11.31 23.96
C ILE A 224 -0.92 12.64 23.24
N LEU A 225 -0.64 12.68 21.94
CA LEU A 225 -0.94 13.82 21.06
C LEU A 225 -0.47 15.16 21.64
N GLY A 226 0.77 15.22 22.11
CA GLY A 226 1.38 16.43 22.66
C GLY A 226 1.03 16.75 24.12
N ASN A 227 0.33 15.86 24.82
CA ASN A 227 -0.03 16.05 26.23
C ASN A 227 0.54 14.92 27.09
N HIS A 228 1.11 15.29 28.24
CA HIS A 228 1.53 14.34 29.27
C HIS A 228 0.35 14.08 30.22
N ILE A 229 -0.01 12.82 30.37
CA ILE A 229 -1.12 12.38 31.21
C ILE A 229 -0.56 11.37 32.20
N SER A 230 -0.84 11.55 33.49
CA SER A 230 -0.47 10.54 34.50
C SER A 230 -1.11 9.19 34.15
N VAL A 231 -0.33 8.11 34.19
CA VAL A 231 -0.83 6.76 33.87
C VAL A 231 -1.96 6.31 34.82
N THR A 232 -2.03 6.87 36.03
CA THR A 232 -3.10 6.54 37.00
C THR A 232 -4.36 7.38 36.79
N ALA A 233 -4.37 8.32 35.83
CA ALA A 233 -5.55 9.12 35.53
C ALA A 233 -6.75 8.24 35.15
N ARG A 234 -7.88 8.46 35.83
CA ARG A 234 -9.10 7.66 35.65
C ARG A 234 -9.56 7.56 34.19
N GLY A 235 -9.47 8.67 33.45
CA GLY A 235 -9.84 8.70 32.03
C GLY A 235 -8.93 7.81 31.18
N PHE A 236 -7.62 7.91 31.37
CA PHE A 236 -6.64 7.09 30.67
C PHE A 236 -6.84 5.60 30.94
N ARG A 237 -7.07 5.23 32.21
CA ARG A 237 -7.38 3.85 32.60
C ARG A 237 -8.63 3.28 31.93
N ILE A 238 -9.73 4.04 31.93
CA ILE A 238 -10.99 3.60 31.31
C ILE A 238 -10.81 3.41 29.80
N VAL A 239 -10.17 4.36 29.12
CA VAL A 239 -9.91 4.27 27.67
C VAL A 239 -9.03 3.06 27.36
N GLY A 240 -7.96 2.86 28.13
CA GLY A 240 -7.09 1.69 28.02
C GLY A 240 -7.82 0.37 28.17
N LEU A 241 -8.67 0.23 29.19
CA LEU A 241 -9.50 -0.97 29.40
C LEU A 241 -10.44 -1.25 28.22
N VAL A 242 -11.10 -0.21 27.68
CA VAL A 242 -12.02 -0.37 26.54
C VAL A 242 -11.26 -0.82 25.28
N ILE A 243 -10.15 -0.16 24.95
CA ILE A 243 -9.34 -0.50 23.77
C ILE A 243 -8.86 -1.96 23.87
N HIS A 244 -8.32 -2.36 25.02
CA HIS A 244 -7.75 -3.69 25.18
C HIS A 244 -8.81 -4.78 25.35
N ALA A 245 -10.00 -4.48 25.87
CA ALA A 245 -11.14 -5.40 25.86
C ALA A 245 -11.62 -5.71 24.43
N VAL A 246 -11.61 -4.69 23.54
CA VAL A 246 -11.89 -4.89 22.12
C VAL A 246 -10.79 -5.73 21.47
N ALA A 247 -9.51 -5.44 21.73
CA ALA A 247 -8.38 -6.20 21.21
C ALA A 247 -8.37 -7.67 21.68
N PHE A 248 -8.82 -7.93 22.92
CA PHE A 248 -8.95 -9.25 23.51
C PHE A 248 -10.00 -10.14 22.81
N THR A 249 -10.99 -9.55 22.14
CA THR A 249 -12.06 -10.32 21.50
C THR A 249 -11.60 -10.81 20.12
N PRO A 250 -11.37 -12.13 19.94
CA PRO A 250 -10.86 -12.66 18.68
C PRO A 250 -11.83 -12.36 17.54
N LEU A 251 -11.29 -12.18 16.34
CA LEU A 251 -11.99 -11.79 15.11
C LEU A 251 -12.57 -10.37 15.14
N LEU A 252 -13.25 -9.97 16.21
CA LEU A 252 -13.74 -8.60 16.39
C LEU A 252 -12.57 -7.62 16.35
N ASN A 253 -11.47 -7.98 16.99
CA ASN A 253 -10.23 -7.21 17.01
C ASN A 253 -9.71 -6.91 15.59
N VAL A 254 -9.56 -7.94 14.75
CA VAL A 254 -9.10 -7.80 13.36
C VAL A 254 -10.11 -7.05 12.51
N ILE A 255 -11.41 -7.27 12.70
CA ILE A 255 -12.47 -6.57 11.95
C ILE A 255 -12.39 -5.08 12.23
N ILE A 256 -12.33 -4.69 13.51
CA ILE A 256 -12.29 -3.28 13.92
C ILE A 256 -10.99 -2.64 13.46
N GLU A 257 -9.84 -3.28 13.63
CA GLU A 257 -8.57 -2.71 13.17
C GLU A 257 -8.52 -2.57 11.65
N SER A 258 -8.93 -3.59 10.90
CA SER A 258 -9.01 -3.51 9.43
C SER A 258 -9.95 -2.38 9.01
N PHE A 259 -11.07 -2.23 9.71
CA PHE A 259 -12.01 -1.14 9.47
C PHE A 259 -11.39 0.22 9.77
N LEU A 260 -10.69 0.39 10.89
CA LEU A 260 -10.01 1.65 11.26
C LEU A 260 -8.93 2.01 10.24
N LEU A 261 -8.09 1.05 9.84
CA LEU A 261 -7.05 1.26 8.83
C LEU A 261 -7.65 1.66 7.47
N CYS A 262 -8.65 0.92 6.99
CA CYS A 262 -9.25 1.19 5.69
C CYS A 262 -10.08 2.47 5.65
N ASN A 263 -10.82 2.80 6.72
CA ASN A 263 -11.53 4.08 6.81
C ASN A 263 -10.56 5.24 6.99
N GLY A 264 -9.50 5.07 7.78
CA GLY A 264 -8.42 6.05 7.91
C GLY A 264 -7.79 6.35 6.55
N ALA A 265 -7.43 5.32 5.79
CA ALA A 265 -6.93 5.46 4.42
C ALA A 265 -7.94 6.19 3.51
N ARG A 266 -9.24 5.85 3.60
CA ARG A 266 -10.30 6.56 2.86
C ARG A 266 -10.37 8.04 3.23
N HIS A 267 -10.28 8.38 4.52
CA HIS A 267 -10.29 9.77 4.99
C HIS A 267 -9.05 10.52 4.52
N ILE A 268 -7.87 9.91 4.60
CA ILE A 268 -6.62 10.47 4.08
C ILE A 268 -6.77 10.76 2.60
N ARG A 269 -7.22 9.80 1.80
CA ARG A 269 -7.50 9.98 0.37
C ARG A 269 -8.45 11.16 0.14
N TRP A 270 -9.51 11.26 0.93
CA TRP A 270 -10.48 12.36 0.81
C TRP A 270 -9.84 13.71 1.14
N VAL A 271 -9.05 13.81 2.21
CA VAL A 271 -8.35 15.04 2.62
C VAL A 271 -7.33 15.47 1.57
N PHE A 272 -6.51 14.55 1.06
CA PHE A 272 -5.54 14.85 0.00
C PHE A 272 -6.21 15.30 -1.30
N ILE A 273 -7.23 14.56 -1.77
CA ILE A 273 -7.97 14.93 -2.99
C ILE A 273 -8.71 16.25 -2.82
N PHE A 274 -9.33 16.49 -1.66
CA PHE A 274 -10.03 17.74 -1.37
C PHE A 274 -9.06 18.91 -1.34
N SER A 275 -7.91 18.77 -0.68
CA SER A 275 -6.87 19.81 -0.61
C SER A 275 -6.30 20.11 -1.99
N TYR A 276 -6.05 19.08 -2.81
CA TYR A 276 -5.62 19.23 -4.20
C TYR A 276 -6.67 19.96 -5.05
N LYS A 277 -7.95 19.59 -4.93
CA LYS A 277 -9.04 20.28 -5.63
C LYS A 277 -9.17 21.74 -5.22
N LEU A 278 -9.01 22.05 -3.93
CA LEU A 278 -9.01 23.41 -3.41
C LEU A 278 -7.84 24.21 -4.00
N TYR A 279 -6.64 23.63 -4.01
CA TYR A 279 -5.44 24.24 -4.60
C TYR A 279 -5.61 24.51 -6.10
N LYS A 280 -6.12 23.53 -6.87
CA LYS A 280 -6.40 23.68 -8.31
C LYS A 280 -7.39 24.82 -8.57
N LYS A 281 -8.45 24.91 -7.75
CA LYS A 281 -9.44 25.99 -7.85
C LYS A 281 -8.85 27.36 -7.49
N ALA A 282 -7.99 27.43 -6.49
CA ALA A 282 -7.41 28.68 -6.01
C ALA A 282 -6.33 29.25 -6.95
N THR A 283 -5.49 28.39 -7.53
CA THR A 283 -4.35 28.82 -8.33
C THR A 283 -4.61 28.82 -9.84
N GLY A 284 -5.63 28.11 -10.30
CA GLY A 284 -5.87 27.87 -11.73
C GLY A 284 -4.76 27.08 -12.43
N ARG A 285 -3.73 26.64 -11.69
CA ARG A 285 -2.64 25.81 -12.21
C ARG A 285 -2.99 24.35 -12.00
N GLU A 286 -2.90 23.58 -13.07
CA GLU A 286 -2.88 22.13 -12.95
C GLU A 286 -1.51 21.75 -12.40
N LEU A 287 -1.43 21.54 -11.07
CA LEU A 287 -0.28 20.85 -10.50
C LEU A 287 -0.36 19.43 -11.04
N ASN A 288 0.45 19.14 -12.07
CA ASN A 288 0.64 17.82 -12.64
C ASN A 288 1.49 16.98 -11.66
N VAL A 289 0.99 16.83 -10.43
CA VAL A 289 1.51 15.88 -9.43
C VAL A 289 1.45 14.48 -10.00
N GLU A 290 0.40 14.19 -10.77
CA GLU A 290 0.31 12.97 -11.59
C GLU A 290 1.53 12.92 -12.52
N GLU A 291 1.72 13.83 -13.46
CA GLU A 291 2.83 13.74 -14.43
C GLU A 291 4.25 13.62 -13.80
N HIS A 292 4.49 14.25 -12.64
CA HIS A 292 5.82 14.28 -12.00
C HIS A 292 6.06 13.16 -10.97
N VAL A 293 5.02 12.65 -10.30
CA VAL A 293 5.14 11.62 -9.24
C VAL A 293 4.59 10.27 -9.70
N ILE A 294 3.55 10.28 -10.54
CA ILE A 294 2.82 9.10 -11.00
C ILE A 294 2.77 9.16 -12.52
N ALA A 295 3.79 8.60 -13.20
CA ALA A 295 3.92 8.70 -14.65
C ALA A 295 2.55 8.56 -15.34
N PRO A 296 2.18 9.44 -16.29
CA PRO A 296 0.80 9.64 -16.76
C PRO A 296 0.12 8.37 -17.32
N GLN A 297 0.90 7.33 -17.55
CA GLN A 297 0.54 5.95 -17.89
C GLN A 297 -0.31 5.27 -16.78
N TYR A 298 -0.07 5.60 -15.51
CA TYR A 298 -0.72 4.98 -14.33
C TYR A 298 -2.04 5.66 -13.90
N ARG A 299 -2.61 6.57 -14.71
CA ARG A 299 -3.71 7.47 -14.33
C ARG A 299 -5.04 6.79 -14.00
N ASN A 300 -5.30 5.60 -14.55
CA ASN A 300 -6.54 4.85 -14.30
C ASN A 300 -6.44 3.87 -13.11
N VAL A 301 -5.33 3.89 -12.39
CA VAL A 301 -5.01 2.88 -11.38
C VAL A 301 -5.52 3.37 -10.02
N HIS A 302 -6.83 3.28 -9.78
CA HIS A 302 -7.46 3.45 -8.45
C HIS A 302 -6.73 2.67 -7.32
N PHE A 303 -6.01 1.63 -7.73
CA PHE A 303 -5.11 0.83 -6.91
C PHE A 303 -3.96 1.64 -6.29
N LEU A 304 -3.28 2.52 -7.03
CA LEU A 304 -2.12 3.28 -6.51
C LEU A 304 -2.54 4.36 -5.50
N GLU A 305 -3.70 4.97 -5.70
CA GLU A 305 -4.29 5.91 -4.73
C GLU A 305 -4.64 5.20 -3.42
N THR A 306 -5.27 4.03 -3.52
CA THR A 306 -5.62 3.18 -2.37
C THR A 306 -4.37 2.76 -1.62
N LEU A 307 -3.32 2.41 -2.36
CA LEU A 307 -2.03 2.03 -1.81
C LEU A 307 -1.38 3.14 -1.00
N THR A 308 -1.25 4.30 -1.63
CA THR A 308 -0.62 5.48 -1.05
C THR A 308 -1.39 5.88 0.21
N ALA A 309 -2.71 5.77 0.20
CA ALA A 309 -3.53 6.04 1.37
C ALA A 309 -3.29 5.06 2.52
N ILE A 310 -3.21 3.74 2.27
CA ILE A 310 -2.87 2.74 3.30
C ILE A 310 -1.46 2.99 3.85
N ALA A 311 -0.51 3.27 2.96
CA ALA A 311 0.88 3.54 3.30
C ALA A 311 1.05 4.79 4.18
N ILE A 312 0.37 5.88 3.84
CA ILE A 312 0.37 7.11 4.64
C ILE A 312 -0.28 6.86 6.00
N MET A 313 -1.40 6.14 6.05
CA MET A 313 -2.07 5.79 7.31
C MET A 313 -1.10 5.01 8.21
N TYR A 314 -0.54 3.92 7.68
CA TYR A 314 0.42 3.08 8.39
C TYR A 314 1.58 3.90 8.96
N THR A 315 2.25 4.67 8.11
CA THR A 315 3.39 5.49 8.49
C THR A 315 3.00 6.50 9.58
N TYR A 316 1.83 7.12 9.45
CA TYR A 316 1.30 8.03 10.46
C TYR A 316 1.14 7.34 11.82
N VAL A 317 0.47 6.19 11.87
CA VAL A 317 0.24 5.47 13.15
C VAL A 317 1.55 4.97 13.76
N VAL A 318 2.45 4.40 12.97
CA VAL A 318 3.75 3.94 13.48
C VAL A 318 4.57 5.10 14.02
N ILE A 319 4.64 6.23 13.29
CA ILE A 319 5.32 7.43 13.78
C ILE A 319 4.67 7.93 15.08
N CYS A 320 3.33 7.93 15.19
CA CYS A 320 2.66 8.31 16.43
C CYS A 320 3.05 7.41 17.61
N PHE A 321 3.17 6.10 17.41
CA PHE A 321 3.62 5.18 18.48
C PHE A 321 5.10 5.36 18.82
N ILE A 322 5.96 5.60 17.83
CA ILE A 322 7.39 5.90 18.06
C ILE A 322 7.50 7.19 18.88
N LEU A 323 6.86 8.28 18.43
CA LEU A 323 6.87 9.54 19.16
C LEU A 323 6.29 9.40 20.56
N SER A 324 5.17 8.68 20.72
CA SER A 324 4.58 8.43 22.03
C SER A 324 5.51 7.66 22.96
N THR A 325 6.26 6.69 22.43
CA THR A 325 7.23 5.91 23.21
C THR A 325 8.43 6.77 23.59
N GLU A 326 9.05 7.49 22.64
CA GLU A 326 10.22 8.32 22.92
C GLU A 326 9.92 9.51 23.83
N GLU A 327 8.78 10.18 23.64
CA GLU A 327 8.34 11.28 24.51
C GLU A 327 7.96 10.79 25.92
N MET A 328 7.38 9.59 26.04
CA MET A 328 7.15 8.96 27.34
C MET A 328 8.47 8.70 28.06
N ILE A 329 9.50 8.22 27.36
CA ILE A 329 10.83 7.99 27.93
C ILE A 329 11.47 9.31 28.37
N GLY A 330 11.44 10.33 27.51
CA GLY A 330 11.94 11.66 27.84
C GLY A 330 11.23 12.31 29.03
N ALA A 331 9.90 12.14 29.15
CA ALA A 331 9.12 12.70 30.25
C ALA A 331 9.42 12.04 31.61
N ASN A 332 9.76 10.75 31.60
CA ASN A 332 10.07 9.98 32.81
C ASN A 332 11.58 9.89 33.10
N TRP A 333 12.42 10.55 32.30
CA TRP A 333 13.88 10.58 32.45
C TRP A 333 14.37 10.91 33.88
N PRO A 334 13.74 11.83 34.64
CA PRO A 334 14.18 12.12 36.01
C PRO A 334 13.88 11.00 37.02
N LEU A 335 13.00 10.06 36.67
CA LEU A 335 12.63 8.92 37.52
C LEU A 335 13.52 7.71 37.28
N ILE A 336 14.39 7.72 36.27
CA ILE A 336 15.14 6.53 35.81
C ILE A 336 16.63 6.77 35.95
N ASN A 337 17.38 5.74 36.35
CA ASN A 337 18.84 5.77 36.28
C ASN A 337 19.32 5.52 34.84
N ASN A 338 19.48 6.61 34.08
CA ASN A 338 19.60 6.56 32.62
C ASN A 338 20.89 5.94 32.07
N ASP A 339 21.95 5.88 32.87
CA ASP A 339 23.24 5.37 32.38
C ASP A 339 23.13 3.89 32.01
N GLU A 340 22.34 3.11 32.75
CA GLU A 340 22.15 1.67 32.57
C GLU A 340 21.08 1.33 31.51
N GLU A 341 20.01 2.12 31.38
CA GLU A 341 18.94 1.83 30.40
C GLU A 341 19.39 2.05 28.94
N ASN A 342 20.38 2.92 28.74
CA ASN A 342 20.98 3.18 27.44
C ASN A 342 22.07 2.18 27.04
N GLU A 343 22.43 1.25 27.92
CA GLU A 343 23.44 0.25 27.59
C GLU A 343 22.91 -0.76 26.57
N TRP A 344 23.74 -1.01 25.55
CA TRP A 344 23.49 -2.05 24.58
C TRP A 344 23.79 -3.41 25.18
N THR A 345 22.76 -4.24 25.33
CA THR A 345 22.96 -5.62 25.76
C THR A 345 23.40 -6.50 24.59
N PHE A 346 24.04 -7.64 24.90
CA PHE A 346 24.41 -8.62 23.89
C PHE A 346 23.18 -9.12 23.10
N GLY A 347 22.06 -9.36 23.79
CA GLY A 347 20.80 -9.78 23.17
C GLY A 347 20.31 -8.78 22.13
N GLN A 348 20.32 -7.49 22.47
CA GLN A 348 19.95 -6.40 21.56
C GLN A 348 20.82 -6.33 20.30
N SER A 349 22.14 -6.45 20.47
CA SER A 349 23.09 -6.44 19.35
C SER A 349 22.86 -7.61 18.40
N LEU A 350 22.52 -8.79 18.94
CA LEU A 350 22.18 -9.97 18.14
C LEU A 350 20.93 -9.73 17.29
N VAL A 351 19.89 -9.07 17.84
CA VAL A 351 18.68 -8.76 17.06
C VAL A 351 19.01 -7.85 15.87
N MET A 352 19.91 -6.88 16.03
CA MET A 352 20.35 -6.03 14.91
C MET A 352 21.08 -6.82 13.81
N ILE A 353 21.89 -7.81 14.18
CA ILE A 353 22.55 -8.71 13.20
C ILE A 353 21.51 -9.53 12.43
N LEU A 354 20.44 -9.97 13.10
CA LEU A 354 19.33 -10.71 12.46
C LEU A 354 18.54 -9.86 11.44
N LEU A 355 18.69 -8.53 11.43
CA LEU A 355 18.10 -7.67 10.41
C LEU A 355 18.90 -7.65 9.10
N ILE A 356 20.18 -8.05 9.11
CA ILE A 356 21.04 -8.01 7.92
C ILE A 356 20.45 -8.82 6.75
N PRO A 357 19.98 -10.07 6.93
CA PRO A 357 19.34 -10.82 5.84
C PRO A 357 18.11 -10.12 5.26
N VAL A 358 17.32 -9.43 6.10
CA VAL A 358 16.12 -8.69 5.66
C VAL A 358 16.51 -7.48 4.82
N ILE A 359 17.55 -6.76 5.24
CA ILE A 359 18.09 -5.62 4.49
C ILE A 359 18.66 -6.09 3.15
N TRP A 360 19.37 -7.22 3.13
CA TRP A 360 19.91 -7.80 1.91
C TRP A 360 18.81 -8.22 0.93
N ASP A 361 17.78 -8.92 1.41
CA ASP A 361 16.61 -9.30 0.62
C ASP A 361 15.89 -8.07 0.04
N LEU A 362 15.73 -7.02 0.85
CA LEU A 362 15.15 -5.75 0.40
C LEU A 362 16.00 -5.11 -0.71
N PHE A 363 17.32 -5.12 -0.57
CA PHE A 363 18.24 -4.57 -1.56
C PHE A 363 18.18 -5.34 -2.88
N ASP A 364 18.23 -6.68 -2.82
CA ASP A 364 18.11 -7.54 -4.01
C ASP A 364 16.78 -7.30 -4.74
N LYS A 365 15.65 -7.25 -4.01
CA LYS A 365 14.34 -6.94 -4.59
C LYS A 365 14.25 -5.55 -5.19
N SER A 366 14.83 -4.55 -4.53
CA SER A 366 14.88 -3.18 -5.04
C SER A 366 15.69 -3.11 -6.33
N ARG A 367 16.81 -3.83 -6.40
CA ARG A 367 17.66 -3.93 -7.59
C ARG A 367 16.92 -4.62 -8.73
N ASP A 368 16.26 -5.74 -8.48
CA ASP A 368 15.50 -6.48 -9.49
C ASP A 368 14.35 -5.63 -10.04
N MET A 369 13.67 -4.89 -9.16
CA MET A 369 12.66 -3.91 -9.55
C MET A 369 13.20 -2.82 -10.46
N TYR A 370 14.37 -2.27 -10.11
CA TYR A 370 15.02 -1.24 -10.90
C TYR A 370 15.36 -1.75 -12.30
N TYR A 371 15.85 -2.98 -12.43
CA TYR A 371 16.14 -3.59 -13.72
C TYR A 371 14.87 -3.84 -14.54
N LEU A 372 13.81 -4.38 -13.93
CA LEU A 372 12.52 -4.58 -14.59
C LEU A 372 11.93 -3.27 -15.10
N TRP A 373 11.97 -2.21 -14.28
CA TRP A 373 11.52 -0.88 -14.67
C TRP A 373 12.35 -0.31 -15.84
N LYS A 374 13.67 -0.51 -15.80
CA LYS A 374 14.58 -0.06 -16.87
C LYS A 374 14.33 -0.80 -18.19
N GLU A 375 14.12 -2.11 -18.15
CA GLU A 375 13.79 -2.95 -19.32
C GLU A 375 12.46 -2.49 -19.94
N LYS A 376 11.41 -2.34 -19.12
CA LYS A 376 10.10 -1.82 -19.56
C LYS A 376 10.22 -0.45 -20.23
N LYS A 377 10.97 0.48 -19.63
CA LYS A 377 11.20 1.81 -20.21
C LYS A 377 11.97 1.76 -21.53
N ALA A 378 12.76 0.71 -21.78
CA ALA A 378 13.41 0.51 -23.08
C ALA A 378 12.41 -0.03 -24.11
N GLU A 379 11.65 -1.07 -23.75
CA GLU A 379 10.61 -1.66 -24.62
C GLU A 379 9.54 -0.63 -25.02
N ASP A 380 9.03 0.18 -24.08
CA ASP A 380 8.04 1.22 -24.36
C ASP A 380 8.58 2.26 -25.36
N ARG A 381 9.87 2.61 -25.26
CA ARG A 381 10.53 3.52 -26.20
C ARG A 381 10.69 2.90 -27.58
N GLU A 382 11.00 1.61 -27.66
CA GLU A 382 11.08 0.90 -28.95
C GLU A 382 9.70 0.83 -29.62
N VAL A 383 8.65 0.54 -28.87
CA VAL A 383 7.27 0.52 -29.36
C VAL A 383 6.84 1.92 -29.81
N GLU A 384 7.11 2.96 -29.03
CA GLU A 384 6.81 4.35 -29.39
C GLU A 384 7.51 4.75 -30.70
N MET A 385 8.80 4.43 -30.83
CA MET A 385 9.58 4.69 -32.04
C MET A 385 9.04 3.90 -33.25
N ALA A 386 8.63 2.64 -33.06
CA ALA A 386 8.01 1.85 -34.12
C ALA A 386 6.67 2.45 -34.58
N VAL A 387 5.83 2.91 -33.64
CA VAL A 387 4.56 3.58 -33.95
C VAL A 387 4.80 4.90 -34.68
N LEU A 388 5.79 5.69 -34.29
CA LEU A 388 6.16 6.94 -34.96
C LEU A 388 6.66 6.68 -36.39
N ASN A 389 7.50 5.66 -36.59
CA ASN A 389 7.99 5.27 -37.91
C ASN A 389 6.85 4.82 -38.83
N LEU A 390 5.93 4.00 -38.32
CA LEU A 390 4.74 3.58 -39.07
C LEU A 390 3.84 4.76 -39.46
N ARG A 391 3.67 5.74 -38.57
CA ARG A 391 2.94 6.98 -38.89
C ARG A 391 3.63 7.79 -39.98
N ALA A 392 4.95 7.93 -39.90
CA ALA A 392 5.74 8.64 -40.91
C ALA A 392 5.69 7.95 -42.29
N GLU A 393 5.74 6.61 -42.33
CA GLU A 393 5.62 5.83 -43.56
C GLU A 393 4.23 5.98 -44.19
N ARG A 394 3.16 5.93 -43.38
CA ARG A 394 1.79 6.20 -43.85
C ARG A 394 1.63 7.60 -44.45
N GLU A 395 2.25 8.62 -43.85
CA GLU A 395 2.23 9.97 -44.41
C GLU A 395 2.97 10.07 -45.74
N ARG A 396 4.10 9.34 -45.89
CA ARG A 396 4.81 9.25 -47.17
C ARG A 396 3.97 8.58 -48.25
N GLN A 397 3.36 7.42 -47.95
CA GLN A 397 2.48 6.71 -48.88
C GLN A 397 1.27 7.55 -49.30
N LYS A 398 0.68 8.33 -48.38
CA LYS A 398 -0.41 9.27 -48.70
C LYS A 398 0.04 10.37 -49.66
N LYS A 399 1.24 10.93 -49.46
CA LYS A 399 1.83 11.94 -50.37
C LYS A 399 2.14 11.35 -51.76
N GLU A 400 2.64 10.13 -51.81
CA GLU A 400 2.89 9.43 -53.08
C GLU A 400 1.59 9.17 -53.84
N ARG A 401 0.52 8.75 -53.14
CA ARG A 401 -0.82 8.58 -53.73
C ARG A 401 -1.45 9.90 -54.18
N SER A 402 -1.26 11.01 -53.46
CA SER A 402 -1.77 12.31 -53.92
C SER A 402 -1.05 12.78 -55.19
N ASN A 403 0.27 12.59 -55.25
CA ASN A 403 1.08 12.99 -56.41
C ASN A 403 0.77 12.13 -57.65
N SER A 404 0.48 10.83 -57.48
CA SER A 404 0.09 9.96 -58.59
C SER A 404 -1.29 10.29 -59.16
N VAL A 405 -2.23 10.74 -58.33
CA VAL A 405 -3.55 11.20 -58.79
C VAL A 405 -3.47 12.54 -59.55
N GLU A 406 -2.63 13.47 -59.09
CA GLU A 406 -2.39 14.73 -59.82
C GLU A 406 -1.74 14.50 -61.19
N THR A 407 -0.78 13.58 -61.29
CA THR A 407 -0.15 13.24 -62.57
C THR A 407 -1.11 12.51 -63.52
N MET A 408 -2.04 11.68 -63.03
CA MET A 408 -3.06 11.05 -63.89
C MET A 408 -4.12 12.04 -64.41
N ASN A 409 -4.47 13.07 -63.63
CA ASN A 409 -5.43 14.08 -64.07
C ASN A 409 -4.82 15.19 -64.97
N GLY A 410 -3.49 15.31 -65.00
CA GLY A 410 -2.78 16.28 -65.83
C GLY A 410 -2.77 15.97 -67.33
N ASP A 411 -3.13 14.75 -67.75
CA ASP A 411 -3.03 14.29 -69.15
C ASP A 411 -4.40 14.16 -69.85
N VAL A 412 -5.50 14.54 -69.18
CA VAL A 412 -6.86 14.53 -69.73
C VAL A 412 -7.37 15.97 -69.88
N GLY A 413 -6.98 16.67 -70.94
CA GLY A 413 -7.71 17.88 -71.34
C GLY A 413 -6.99 18.98 -72.11
N LEU A 414 -6.42 18.66 -73.27
CA LEU A 414 -6.36 19.61 -74.40
C LEU A 414 -7.09 18.98 -75.60
N GLY A 415 -8.34 18.59 -75.35
CA GLY A 415 -9.31 18.16 -76.36
C GLY A 415 -10.39 19.22 -76.49
N ASP A 416 -10.29 20.03 -77.54
CA ASP A 416 -11.29 20.96 -78.03
C ASP A 416 -12.65 20.26 -78.20
N GLY A 417 -13.72 20.87 -77.67
CA GLY A 417 -15.01 20.21 -77.50
C GLY A 417 -16.13 21.20 -77.19
N ARG A 418 -16.31 22.14 -78.11
CA ARG A 418 -17.43 23.08 -78.22
C ARG A 418 -18.81 22.39 -78.05
N HIS A 419 -19.75 23.10 -77.42
CA HIS A 419 -21.19 22.81 -77.22
C HIS A 419 -21.57 21.73 -76.18
N ARG A 420 -22.29 22.11 -75.11
CA ARG A 420 -23.77 22.08 -75.06
C ARG A 420 -24.35 22.51 -73.69
N GLU A 421 -25.38 23.34 -73.80
CA GLU A 421 -26.60 23.42 -72.98
C GLU A 421 -26.58 23.65 -71.46
N LYS A 422 -27.11 24.85 -71.16
CA LYS A 422 -27.83 25.26 -69.94
C LYS A 422 -28.87 24.20 -69.53
N GLY A 423 -28.84 23.78 -68.27
CA GLY A 423 -29.89 22.99 -67.64
C GLY A 423 -29.88 23.21 -66.13
N ALA A 424 -30.64 24.21 -65.68
CA ALA A 424 -30.87 24.47 -64.27
C ALA A 424 -31.57 23.28 -63.59
N ARG A 425 -31.05 22.84 -62.44
CA ARG A 425 -31.86 22.17 -61.41
C ARG A 425 -31.30 22.48 -60.03
N ALA A 426 -32.07 23.29 -59.32
CA ALA A 426 -32.01 23.45 -57.88
C ALA A 426 -32.23 22.09 -57.21
N ILE A 427 -31.32 21.71 -56.30
CA ILE A 427 -31.60 20.69 -55.30
C ILE A 427 -31.61 21.40 -53.95
N THR A 428 -32.79 21.40 -53.38
CA THR A 428 -33.20 22.03 -52.14
C THR A 428 -32.54 21.39 -50.92
N HIS A 429 -32.09 22.26 -50.02
CA HIS A 429 -31.91 22.00 -48.60
C HIS A 429 -33.10 21.21 -48.03
N SER A 430 -32.82 20.08 -47.38
CA SER A 430 -33.75 19.39 -46.49
C SER A 430 -33.18 19.46 -45.08
N GLN A 431 -33.72 20.39 -44.29
CA GLN A 431 -33.64 20.38 -42.83
C GLN A 431 -34.35 19.14 -42.30
N GLY A 432 -33.69 18.38 -41.43
CA GLY A 432 -34.31 17.34 -40.61
C GLY A 432 -34.16 17.69 -39.13
N SER A 433 -35.16 18.36 -38.57
CA SER A 433 -35.40 18.47 -37.12
C SER A 433 -36.62 17.64 -36.72
N LEU A 434 -36.48 16.75 -35.74
CA LEU A 434 -37.51 16.12 -34.88
C LEU A 434 -36.73 15.17 -33.96
N LEU A 435 -36.51 15.37 -32.66
CA LEU A 435 -37.41 15.60 -31.51
C LEU A 435 -38.44 14.46 -31.26
N VAL A 436 -38.20 13.75 -30.15
CA VAL A 436 -39.13 13.11 -29.19
C VAL A 436 -39.27 11.57 -29.14
N SER A 437 -39.27 11.10 -27.88
CA SER A 437 -39.69 9.83 -27.25
C SER A 437 -38.57 8.78 -27.07
N THR A 438 -38.11 8.44 -25.86
CA THR A 438 -38.80 8.00 -24.62
C THR A 438 -39.62 6.73 -24.81
N VAL A 439 -38.98 5.55 -24.67
CA VAL A 439 -39.63 4.37 -24.10
C VAL A 439 -38.65 3.61 -23.21
N LYS A 440 -39.18 3.26 -22.05
CA LYS A 440 -38.63 2.61 -20.87
C LYS A 440 -39.26 1.20 -20.80
N LYS A 441 -38.60 0.27 -20.09
CA LYS A 441 -39.04 -1.08 -19.63
C LYS A 441 -38.54 -2.24 -20.51
N ILE A 442 -38.09 -3.37 -19.95
CA ILE A 442 -38.23 -3.94 -18.59
C ILE A 442 -36.87 -4.18 -17.95
#